data_AF-A0AAF0ZLE9-F1
#
_entry.id   AF-A0AAF0ZLE9-F1
#
_cell.length_a   1.000
_cell.length_b   1.000
_cell.length_c   1.000
_cell.angle_alpha   90.00
_cell.angle_beta   90.00
_cell.angle_gamma   90.00
#
_symmetry.space_group_name_H-M   'P 1'
#
loop_
_entity.id
_entity.type
_entity.pdbx_description
1 polymer ?
#
loop_
_entity_poly.entity_id
_entity_poly.type
_entity_poly.pdbx_seq_one_letter_code
_entity_poly.pdbx_strand_id
1 'polypeptide(L)'
;MELKESVLNKSVEAFSQGRDGVRRYQGRLCVPDVDGLREKILEEAHGSRYSIHPGATKMYRDLREVYWWNGMIKDIAGFVAKCLNCQQLKAEHLKPWGLSQNIDIP
;
A
#
# COMPACT_ATOMS: atom_id res chain seq x y z
N MET A 1 -44.40 19.58 -11.71
CA MET A 1 -43.98 18.24 -12.14
C MET A 1 -42.45 18.30 -12.29
N GLU A 2 -41.75 18.52 -11.17
CA GLU A 2 -40.96 17.49 -10.46
C GLU A 2 -40.10 16.69 -11.44
N LEU A 3 -38.77 16.80 -11.41
CA LEU A 3 -37.94 15.98 -10.51
C LEU A 3 -36.84 16.78 -9.77
N LYS A 4 -37.03 16.81 -8.45
CA LYS A 4 -36.15 17.14 -7.31
C LYS A 4 -34.67 16.82 -7.57
N GLU A 5 -33.75 17.78 -7.39
CA GLU A 5 -33.09 18.14 -6.13
C GLU A 5 -32.29 17.01 -5.45
N SER A 6 -31.05 17.36 -5.10
CA SER A 6 -30.19 16.78 -4.06
C SER A 6 -29.37 15.51 -4.38
N VAL A 7 -28.21 15.69 -5.02
CA VAL A 7 -27.03 14.91 -4.59
C VAL A 7 -26.45 15.67 -3.39
N LEU A 8 -27.13 15.43 -2.28
CA LEU A 8 -26.82 15.89 -0.94
C LEU A 8 -25.33 15.72 -0.66
N ASN A 9 -24.73 16.86 -0.28
CA ASN A 9 -23.55 17.00 0.55
C ASN A 9 -23.62 16.01 1.74
N LYS A 10 -23.26 14.75 1.50
CA LYS A 10 -23.04 13.79 2.57
C LYS A 10 -21.66 14.11 3.10
N SER A 11 -21.63 14.84 4.21
CA SER A 11 -20.57 14.72 5.21
C SER A 11 -20.25 13.22 5.33
N VAL A 12 -19.21 12.76 4.66
CA VAL A 12 -18.76 11.37 4.77
C VAL A 12 -18.19 11.31 6.18
N GLU A 13 -18.97 10.81 7.13
CA GLU A 13 -18.43 10.45 8.43
C GLU A 13 -17.18 9.61 8.17
N ALA A 14 -16.04 10.13 8.61
CA ALA A 14 -14.76 9.58 8.22
C ALA A 14 -14.67 8.10 8.62
N PHE A 15 -15.35 7.73 9.71
CA PHE A 15 -15.55 6.36 10.16
C PHE A 15 -17.02 5.95 10.05
N SER A 16 -17.26 4.72 9.64
CA SER A 16 -18.58 4.07 9.68
C SER A 16 -18.47 2.65 10.19
N GLN A 17 -19.55 2.15 10.79
CA GLN A 17 -19.66 0.76 11.27
C GLN A 17 -20.57 0.01 10.30
N GLY A 18 -20.07 -1.05 9.67
CA GLY A 18 -20.89 -1.89 8.79
C GLY A 18 -21.83 -2.80 9.58
N ARG A 19 -22.86 -3.32 8.89
CA ARG A 19 -23.79 -4.33 9.45
C ARG A 19 -23.11 -5.63 9.83
N ASP A 20 -21.92 -5.87 9.28
CA ASP A 20 -21.02 -6.98 9.56
C ASP A 20 -20.18 -6.77 10.83
N GLY A 21 -20.39 -5.67 11.58
CA GLY A 21 -19.57 -5.37 12.75
C GLY A 21 -18.16 -4.89 12.41
N VAL A 22 -17.84 -4.65 11.14
CA VAL A 22 -16.52 -4.15 10.72
C VAL A 22 -16.49 -2.63 10.57
N ARG A 23 -15.53 -1.98 11.26
CA ARG A 23 -15.28 -0.54 11.13
C ARG A 23 -14.63 -0.23 9.79
N ARG A 24 -15.06 0.86 9.18
CA ARG A 24 -14.54 1.36 7.91
C ARG A 24 -14.14 2.82 8.01
N TYR A 25 -13.03 3.19 7.37
CA TYR A 25 -12.61 4.57 7.19
C TYR A 25 -12.72 4.96 5.72
N GLN A 26 -13.56 5.94 5.39
CA GLN A 26 -13.82 6.35 3.99
C GLN A 26 -14.13 5.15 3.07
N GLY A 27 -14.90 4.17 3.56
CA GLY A 27 -15.25 2.95 2.83
C GLY A 27 -14.23 1.80 2.87
N ARG A 28 -13.04 2.00 3.45
CA ARG A 28 -11.98 0.99 3.56
C ARG A 28 -12.03 0.28 4.91
N LEU A 29 -11.68 -1.00 4.97
CA LEU A 29 -11.67 -1.80 6.19
C LEU A 29 -10.60 -1.30 7.17
N CYS A 30 -11.01 -0.95 8.39
CA CYS A 30 -10.09 -0.60 9.47
C CYS A 30 -9.44 -1.87 10.02
N VAL A 31 -8.10 -1.95 9.97
CA VAL A 31 -7.35 -3.11 10.47
C VAL A 31 -6.86 -2.84 11.90
N PRO A 32 -7.43 -3.52 12.92
CA PRO A 32 -6.96 -3.41 14.30
C PRO A 32 -5.55 -4.00 14.47
N ASP A 33 -4.85 -3.54 15.50
CA ASP A 33 -3.53 -4.06 15.87
C ASP A 33 -3.67 -5.24 16.83
N VAL A 34 -4.14 -6.37 16.32
CA VAL A 34 -4.41 -7.58 17.08
C VAL A 34 -3.92 -8.80 16.31
N ASP A 35 -3.42 -9.81 17.02
CA ASP A 35 -3.08 -11.14 16.48
C ASP A 35 -2.19 -11.16 15.22
N GLY A 36 -1.33 -10.14 15.08
CA GLY A 36 -0.46 -9.97 13.91
C GLY A 36 -1.23 -9.76 12.60
N LEU A 37 -2.49 -9.30 12.65
CA LEU A 37 -3.36 -9.20 11.47
C LEU A 37 -2.75 -8.29 10.39
N ARG A 38 -2.14 -7.16 10.79
CA ARG A 38 -1.44 -6.27 9.86
C ARG A 38 -0.25 -6.97 9.20
N GLU A 39 0.52 -7.75 9.95
CA GLU A 39 1.67 -8.47 9.43
C GLU A 39 1.25 -9.54 8.42
N LYS A 40 0.20 -10.31 8.71
CA LYS A 40 -0.38 -11.28 7.77
C LYS A 40 -0.83 -10.64 6.46
N ILE A 41 -1.46 -9.46 6.52
CA ILE A 41 -1.84 -8.71 5.31
C ILE A 41 -0.60 -8.29 4.51
N LEU A 42 0.47 -7.86 5.17
CA LEU A 42 1.72 -7.47 4.52
C LEU A 42 2.44 -8.68 3.90
N GLU A 43 2.47 -9.82 4.60
CA GLU A 43 3.02 -11.09 4.12
C GLU A 43 2.31 -11.56 2.86
N GLU A 44 0.98 -11.60 2.85
CA GLU A 44 0.19 -11.99 1.67
C GLU A 44 0.42 -11.05 0.50
N ALA A 45 0.43 -9.73 0.74
CA ALA A 45 0.65 -8.73 -0.30
C ALA A 45 2.07 -8.79 -0.89
N HIS A 46 3.06 -9.19 -0.09
CA HIS A 46 4.45 -9.21 -0.49
C HIS A 46 4.92 -10.56 -1.05
N GLY A 47 4.46 -11.66 -0.45
CA GLY A 47 4.95 -13.03 -0.65
C GLY A 47 4.01 -13.94 -1.44
N SER A 48 2.85 -13.45 -1.91
CA SER A 48 2.03 -14.19 -2.85
C SER A 48 2.86 -14.65 -4.05
N ARG A 49 2.64 -15.88 -4.52
CA ARG A 49 3.37 -16.46 -5.68
C ARG A 49 3.29 -15.59 -6.94
N TYR A 50 2.28 -14.72 -7.02
CA TYR A 50 2.04 -13.79 -8.12
C TYR A 50 2.57 -12.37 -7.86
N SER A 51 2.99 -12.08 -6.63
CA SER A 51 3.64 -10.83 -6.24
C SER A 51 5.15 -10.98 -6.45
N ILE A 52 5.68 -10.39 -7.52
CA ILE A 52 7.14 -10.27 -7.73
C ILE A 52 7.71 -9.26 -6.72
N HIS A 53 7.76 -9.64 -5.44
CA HIS A 53 8.26 -8.86 -4.30
C HIS A 53 8.07 -7.33 -4.47
N PRO A 54 6.81 -6.87 -4.49
CA PRO A 54 6.49 -5.48 -4.79
C PRO A 54 7.20 -4.53 -3.83
N GLY A 55 7.73 -3.44 -4.37
CA GLY A 55 8.24 -2.35 -3.55
C GLY A 55 7.14 -1.65 -2.74
N ALA A 56 7.54 -0.89 -1.72
CA ALA A 56 6.61 -0.23 -0.77
C ALA A 56 5.52 0.62 -1.46
N THR A 57 5.87 1.35 -2.52
CA THR A 57 4.92 2.19 -3.27
C THR A 57 3.79 1.36 -3.90
N LYS A 58 4.12 0.23 -4.53
CA LYS A 58 3.12 -0.66 -5.13
C LYS A 58 2.26 -1.29 -4.04
N MET A 59 2.88 -1.81 -2.98
CA MET A 59 2.14 -2.40 -1.85
C MET A 59 1.15 -1.40 -1.22
N TYR A 60 1.56 -0.15 -1.00
CA TYR A 60 0.67 0.87 -0.47
C TYR A 60 -0.50 1.15 -1.41
N ARG A 61 -0.24 1.28 -2.71
CA ARG A 61 -1.28 1.52 -3.71
C ARG A 61 -2.30 0.38 -3.77
N ASP A 62 -1.84 -0.86 -3.73
CA ASP A 62 -2.72 -2.02 -3.82
C ASP A 62 -3.54 -2.18 -2.52
N LEU A 63 -2.91 -2.02 -1.35
CA LEU A 63 -3.59 -2.22 -0.07
C LEU A 63 -4.55 -1.08 0.32
N ARG A 64 -4.25 0.18 -0.04
CA ARG A 64 -5.06 1.35 0.36
C ARG A 64 -6.46 1.38 -0.27
N GLU A 65 -6.73 0.56 -1.27
CA GLU A 65 -8.06 0.45 -1.90
C GLU A 65 -9.04 -0.28 -0.99
N VAL A 66 -8.55 -1.24 -0.21
CA VAL A 66 -9.38 -2.12 0.63
C VAL A 66 -9.18 -1.87 2.12
N TYR A 67 -7.94 -1.57 2.54
CA TYR A 67 -7.57 -1.50 3.94
C TYR A 67 -7.16 -0.10 4.37
N TRP A 68 -7.29 0.14 5.67
CA TRP A 68 -6.80 1.34 6.33
C TRP A 68 -6.37 1.04 7.77
N TRP A 69 -5.25 1.60 8.20
CA TRP A 69 -4.88 1.73 9.60
C TRP A 69 -3.89 2.89 9.79
N ASN A 70 -3.78 3.38 11.02
CA ASN A 70 -2.81 4.42 11.35
C ASN A 70 -1.39 3.88 11.19
N GLY A 71 -0.51 4.59 10.49
CA GLY A 71 0.87 4.17 10.28
C GLY A 71 1.11 3.20 9.11
N MET A 72 0.08 2.89 8.30
CA MET A 72 0.16 1.93 7.18
C MET A 72 1.37 2.10 6.25
N ILE A 73 1.70 3.34 5.85
CA ILE A 73 2.88 3.60 5.00
C ILE A 73 4.19 3.21 5.71
N LYS A 74 4.29 3.52 7.01
CA LYS A 74 5.48 3.21 7.83
C LYS A 74 5.64 1.71 7.98
N ASP A 75 4.56 0.99 8.25
CA ASP A 75 4.56 -0.47 8.41
C ASP A 75 4.97 -1.16 7.11
N ILE A 76 4.39 -0.75 5.97
CA ILE A 76 4.75 -1.27 4.64
C ILE A 76 6.23 -1.02 4.35
N ALA A 77 6.71 0.21 4.57
CA ALA A 77 8.12 0.56 4.34
C ALA A 77 9.06 -0.28 5.21
N GLY A 78 8.73 -0.44 6.50
CA GLY A 78 9.50 -1.27 7.43
C GLY A 78 9.49 -2.76 7.05
N PHE A 79 8.36 -3.27 6.55
CA PHE A 79 8.24 -4.66 6.11
C PHE A 79 9.09 -4.93 4.87
N VAL A 80 8.95 -4.11 3.82
CA VAL A 80 9.73 -4.25 2.58
C VAL A 80 11.22 -4.05 2.83
N ALA A 81 11.60 -3.16 3.74
CA ALA A 81 13.00 -2.94 4.10
C ALA A 81 13.66 -4.17 4.72
N LYS A 82 12.90 -5.07 5.36
CA LYS A 82 13.42 -6.32 5.95
C LYS A 82 13.56 -7.46 4.93
N CYS A 83 13.02 -7.32 3.72
CA CYS A 83 13.08 -8.37 2.70
C CYS A 83 14.46 -8.42 2.01
N LEU A 84 15.19 -9.53 2.20
CA LEU A 84 16.51 -9.76 1.59
C LEU A 84 16.46 -9.72 0.05
N ASN A 85 15.44 -10.32 -0.57
CA ASN A 85 15.28 -10.31 -2.02
C ASN A 85 15.11 -8.88 -2.55
N CYS A 86 14.30 -8.06 -1.88
CA CYS A 86 14.16 -6.64 -2.23
C CYS A 86 15.43 -5.84 -2.03
N GLN A 87 16.22 -6.14 -0.98
CA GLN A 87 17.49 -5.46 -0.73
C GLN A 87 18.51 -5.77 -1.84
N GLN A 88 18.64 -7.04 -2.23
CA GLN A 88 19.57 -7.48 -3.27
C GLN A 88 19.23 -6.87 -4.62
N LEU A 89 17.97 -6.95 -5.05
CA LEU A 89 17.52 -6.37 -6.32
C LEU A 89 17.72 -4.85 -6.38
N LYS A 90 17.59 -4.15 -5.25
CA LYS A 90 17.90 -2.71 -5.18
C LYS A 90 19.40 -2.45 -5.30
N ALA A 91 20.24 -3.22 -4.60
CA ALA A 91 21.68 -3.07 -4.68
C ALA A 91 22.23 -3.31 -6.09
N GLU A 92 21.66 -4.27 -6.82
CA GLU A 92 22.01 -4.56 -8.22
C GLU A 92 21.63 -3.43 -9.18
N HIS A 93 20.45 -2.82 -9.02
CA HIS A 93 20.06 -1.64 -9.79
C HIS A 93 20.86 -0.39 -9.42
N LEU A 94 21.41 -0.33 -8.21
CA LEU A 94 22.26 0.76 -7.74
C LEU A 94 23.74 0.57 -8.08
N LYS A 95 24.11 -0.35 -8.99
CA LYS A 95 25.48 -0.44 -9.50
C LYS A 95 26.01 0.97 -9.79
N PRO A 96 27.20 1.33 -9.29
CA PRO A 96 27.75 2.64 -9.57
C PRO A 96 27.80 2.78 -11.08
N TRP A 97 27.31 3.91 -11.57
CA TRP A 97 27.58 4.40 -12.91
C TRP A 97 29.11 4.58 -13.01
N GLY A 98 29.84 3.47 -13.12
CA GLY A 98 31.28 3.46 -13.29
C GLY A 98 31.55 4.20 -14.59
N LEU A 99 32.26 5.33 -14.47
CA LEU A 99 32.60 6.30 -15.50
C LEU A 99 31.75 6.19 -16.77
N SER A 100 30.77 7.08 -16.90
CA SER A 100 30.16 7.39 -18.19
C SER A 100 31.29 7.64 -19.20
N GLN A 101 31.62 6.62 -19.99
CA GLN A 101 32.58 6.73 -21.07
C GLN A 101 31.92 7.70 -22.05
N ASN A 102 32.44 8.93 -22.10
CA ASN A 102 32.02 9.90 -23.08
C ASN A 102 32.43 9.34 -24.44
N ILE A 103 31.45 8.89 -25.23
CA ILE A 103 31.71 8.51 -26.61
C ILE A 103 31.80 9.83 -27.36
N ASP A 104 33.01 10.24 -27.73
CA ASP A 104 33.19 11.35 -28.66
C ASP A 104 32.52 10.98 -29.99
N ILE A 105 31.50 11.77 -30.35
CA ILE A 105 30.75 11.62 -31.60
C ILE A 105 31.51 12.38 -32.71
N PRO A 106 31.73 11.79 -33.90
CA PRO A 106 32.37 12.46 -35.04
C PRO A 106 31.58 13.65 -35.61
#